data_AF-A0AB37HLA8-F1
#
_entry.id   AF-A0AB37HLA8-F1
#
_cell.length_a   1.000
_cell.length_b   1.000
_cell.length_c   1.000
_cell.angle_alpha   90.00
_cell.angle_beta   90.00
_cell.angle_gamma   90.00
#
_symmetry.space_group_name_H-M   'P 1'
#
loop_
_entity.id
_entity.type
_entity.pdbx_description
1 polymer ?
#
loop_
_entity_poly.entity_id
_entity_poly.type
_entity_poly.pdbx_seq_one_letter_code
_entity_poly.pdbx_strand_id
1 'polypeptide(L)' 'MLKEVTVDRVYLAQGVTDLRKSIDGLAALVKEEFELDLFSSSLFVFCNRARQVENSSMGS' A
#
# COMPACT_ATOMS: atom_id res chain seq x y z
N MET A 1 -8.92 -9.27 24.01
CA MET A 1 -7.45 -9.12 24.02
C MET A 1 -7.00 -8.92 22.60
N LEU A 2 -6.32 -7.81 22.31
CA LEU A 2 -5.60 -7.66 21.04
C LEU A 2 -4.31 -8.45 21.18
N LYS A 3 -4.06 -9.40 20.27
CA LYS A 3 -2.75 -10.04 20.16
C LYS A 3 -1.74 -8.97 19.76
N GLU A 4 -0.61 -8.94 20.45
CA GLU A 4 0.52 -8.13 20.03
C GLU A 4 1.02 -8.68 18.68
N VAL A 5 0.95 -7.86 17.65
CA VAL A 5 1.45 -8.20 16.31
C VAL A 5 2.86 -7.64 16.22
N THR A 6 3.85 -8.53 16.24
CA THR A 6 5.25 -8.19 15.98
C THR A 6 5.46 -8.07 14.48
N VAL A 7 5.63 -6.84 13.98
CA VAL A 7 5.98 -6.58 12.58
C VAL A 7 7.48 -6.38 12.48
N ASP A 8 8.16 -7.25 11.73
CA ASP A 8 9.62 -7.21 11.57
C ASP A 8 10.04 -6.18 10.53
N ARG A 9 9.21 -5.97 9.50
CA ARG A 9 9.51 -5.10 8.35
C ARG A 9 8.27 -4.37 7.84
N VAL A 10 8.48 -3.15 7.34
CA VAL A 10 7.44 -2.37 6.67
C VAL A 10 7.95 -1.97 5.29
N TYR A 11 7.17 -2.28 4.26
CA TYR A 11 7.47 -1.95 2.87
C TYR A 11 6.46 -0.95 2.34
N LEU A 12 6.94 0.10 1.66
CA LEU A 12 6.11 1.09 0.98
C LEU A 12 6.25 0.89 -0.53
N ALA A 13 5.15 0.57 -1.20
CA ALA A 13 5.10 0.55 -2.66
C ALA A 13 5.26 1.98 -3.20
N GLN A 14 6.38 2.27 -3.84
CA GLN A 14 6.64 3.59 -4.41
C GLN A 14 5.84 3.79 -5.69
N GLY A 15 4.97 4.81 -5.72
CA GLY A 15 4.16 5.16 -6.88
C GLY A 15 2.68 4.84 -6.72
N VAL A 16 1.95 4.91 -7.83
CA VAL A 16 0.50 4.65 -7.86
C VAL A 16 0.25 3.16 -7.91
N THR A 17 -0.39 2.61 -6.88
CA THR A 17 -0.87 1.23 -6.87
C THR A 17 -2.36 1.20 -7.19
N ASP A 18 -2.76 0.31 -8.11
CA ASP A 18 -4.18 0.07 -8.38
C ASP A 18 -4.81 -0.79 -7.26
N LEU A 19 -5.37 -0.11 -6.25
CA LEU A 19 -6.03 -0.77 -5.12
C LEU A 19 -7.32 -1.53 -5.50
N ARG A 20 -7.83 -1.39 -6.73
CA ARG A 20 -8.99 -2.15 -7.22
C ARG A 20 -8.69 -3.64 -7.43
N LYS A 21 -7.40 -4.02 -7.41
CA LYS A 21 -6.93 -5.41 -7.47
C LYS A 21 -7.33 -6.26 -6.25
N SER A 22 -7.87 -5.65 -5.20
CA SER A 22 -8.23 -6.32 -3.94
C SER A 22 -7.03 -7.03 -3.29
N ILE A 23 -7.27 -7.79 -2.23
CA ILE A 23 -6.20 -8.45 -1.47
C ILE A 23 -5.40 -9.43 -2.34
N ASP A 24 -6.07 -10.25 -3.15
CA ASP A 24 -5.40 -11.28 -3.95
C ASP A 24 -4.50 -10.68 -5.03
N GLY A 25 -4.97 -9.63 -5.71
CA GLY A 25 -4.16 -8.99 -6.74
C GLY A 25 -3.05 -8.10 -6.17
N LEU A 26 -3.22 -7.54 -4.96
CA LEU A 26 -2.11 -6.89 -4.25
C LEU A 26 -1.09 -7.92 -3.74
N ALA A 27 -1.55 -9.10 -3.31
CA ALA A 27 -0.67 -10.18 -2.92
C ALA A 27 0.17 -10.70 -4.10
N ALA A 28 -0.46 -10.89 -5.26
CA ALA A 28 0.25 -11.23 -6.50
C ALA A 28 1.33 -10.18 -6.82
N LEU A 29 1.01 -8.89 -6.71
CA LEU A 29 1.98 -7.81 -6.96
C LEU A 29 3.18 -7.86 -5.99
N VAL A 30 2.97 -8.12 -4.69
CA VAL A 30 4.07 -8.26 -3.73
C VAL A 30 4.99 -9.45 -4.08
N LYS A 31 4.40 -10.56 -4.52
CA LYS A 31 5.16 -11.78 -4.83
C LYS A 31 5.86 -11.72 -6.19
N GLU A 32 5.19 -11.19 -7.21
CA GLU A 32 5.62 -11.25 -8.61
C GLU A 32 6.46 -10.03 -9.00
N GLU A 33 6.11 -8.82 -8.53
CA GLU A 33 6.79 -7.58 -8.92
C GLU A 33 7.85 -7.15 -7.90
N PHE A 34 7.55 -7.29 -6.60
CA PHE A 34 8.49 -6.93 -5.55
C PHE A 34 9.38 -8.08 -5.09
N GLU A 35 9.08 -9.31 -5.51
CA GLU A 35 9.80 -10.53 -5.13
C GLU A 35 9.91 -10.71 -3.60
N LEU A 36 8.87 -10.28 -2.85
CA LEU A 36 8.82 -10.36 -1.39
C LEU A 36 7.95 -11.52 -0.90
N ASP A 37 8.29 -12.05 0.27
CA ASP A 37 7.51 -13.11 0.93
C ASP A 37 6.29 -12.54 1.67
N LEU A 38 5.10 -12.91 1.19
CA LEU A 38 3.80 -12.57 1.77
C LEU A 38 3.55 -13.18 3.15
N PHE A 39 4.20 -14.30 3.47
CA PHE A 39 3.98 -15.01 4.73
C PHE A 39 4.97 -14.59 5.82
N SER A 40 5.93 -13.72 5.49
CA SER A 40 6.81 -13.09 6.46
C SER A 40 6.02 -12.14 7.38
N SER A 41 6.56 -11.85 8.56
CA SER A 41 5.96 -10.88 9.49
C SER A 41 6.20 -9.44 9.03
N SER A 42 5.62 -9.09 7.87
CA SER A 42 5.84 -7.83 7.19
C SER A 42 4.52 -7.11 6.92
N LEU A 43 4.57 -5.77 6.98
CA LEU A 43 3.47 -4.91 6.56
C LEU A 43 3.77 -4.30 5.19
N PHE A 44 2.81 -4.39 4.27
CA PHE A 44 2.89 -3.77 2.95
C PHE A 44 1.93 -2.58 2.88
N VAL A 45 2.46 -1.40 2.54
CA VAL A 45 1.72 -0.15 2.44
C VAL A 45 1.66 0.28 0.98
N PHE A 46 0.45 0.58 0.50
CA PHE A 46 0.20 0.98 -0.89
C PHE A 46 -0.44 2.36 -0.95
N CYS A 47 -0.04 3.16 -1.93
CA CYS A 47 -0.62 4.48 -2.16
C CYS A 47 -1.56 4.44 -3.37
N ASN A 48 -2.79 4.92 -3.19
CA ASN A 48 -3.64 5.24 -4.33
C ASN A 48 -3.21 6.58 -4.94
N ARG A 49 -3.55 6.83 -6.20
CA ARG A 49 -3.36 8.14 -6.84
C ARG A 49 -4.03 9.19 -5.96
N ALA A 50 -3.26 10.14 -5.45
CA ALA A 50 -3.78 11.24 -4.67
C ALA A 50 -4.86 11.97 -5.49
N ARG A 51 -6.06 12.09 -4.94
CA ARG A 51 -7.01 13.10 -5.39
C ARG A 51 -6.34 14.42 -5.05
N GLN A 52 -5.79 15.11 -6.06
CA GLN A 52 -5.41 16.51 -5.86
C GLN A 52 -6.68 17.22 -5.45
N VAL A 53 -6.81 17.54 -4.16
CA VAL A 53 -7.70 18.60 -3.73
C VAL A 53 -7.03 19.85 -4.25
N GLU A 54 -7.41 20.27 -5.45
CA GLU A 54 -7.04 21.56 -5.99
C GLU A 54 -7.67 22.58 -5.03
N ASN A 55 -6.88 23.12 -4.11
CA ASN A 55 -7.29 24.29 -3.36
C ASN A 55 -7.36 25.44 -4.38
N SER A 56 -8.53 25.58 -5.00
CA SER A 56 -8.89 26.69 -5.86
C SER A 56 -8.60 27.96 -5.07
N SER A 57 -7.46 28.58 -5.38
CA SER A 57 -6.97 29.74 -4.69
C SER A 57 -7.89 30.90 -5.02
N MET A 58 -8.49 31.45 -3.97
CA MET A 58 -8.98 32.82 -3.80
C MET A 58 -9.61 33.51 -5.01
N GLY A 59 -10.89 33.84 -4.85
CA GLY A 59 -11.65 34.68 -5.77
C GLY A 59 -10.92 35.95 -6.17
N SER A 60 -11.09 36.28 -7.46
CA SER A 60 -10.99 37.62 -8.01
C SER A 60 -12.02 38.57 -7.40
#